data_AF-A0AAW2TM45-F1
#
_entry.id   AF-A0AAW2TM45-F1
#
_cell.length_a   1.000
_cell.length_b   1.000
_cell.length_c   1.000
_cell.angle_alpha   90.00
_cell.angle_beta   90.00
_cell.angle_gamma   90.00
#
_symmetry.space_group_name_H-M   'P 1'
#
loop_
_entity.id
_entity.type
_entity.pdbx_description
1 polymer ?
#
loop_
_entity_poly.entity_id
_entity_poly.type
_entity_poly.pdbx_seq_one_letter_code
_entity_poly.pdbx_strand_id
1 'polypeptide(L)' 'MTNEIQKQYDKLEDVPSIMLRMKDVYAVPDWHIRYAAIKAFFGTKMAEGSSVHSHGVKMLSLVGNLESL' A
#
# COMPACT_ATOMS: atom_id res chain seq x y z
N MET A 1 15.51 -27.94 10.45
CA MET A 1 15.32 -26.66 9.73
C MET A 1 14.50 -25.74 10.60
N THR A 2 15.15 -24.87 11.37
CA THR A 2 14.43 -23.83 12.08
C THR A 2 14.36 -22.64 11.13
N ASN A 3 13.17 -22.30 10.66
CA ASN A 3 12.94 -21.18 9.76
C ASN A 3 13.53 -19.91 10.38
N GLU A 4 14.34 -19.13 9.65
CA GLU A 4 14.89 -17.84 10.11
C GLU A 4 13.83 -16.95 10.77
N ILE A 5 12.60 -17.02 10.27
CA ILE A 5 11.43 -16.32 10.83
C ILE A 5 11.16 -16.79 12.26
N GLN A 6 11.16 -18.10 12.51
CA GLN A 6 10.94 -18.69 13.84
C GLN A 6 11.99 -18.21 14.86
N LYS A 7 13.27 -18.18 14.45
CA LYS A 7 14.37 -17.65 15.28
C LYS A 7 14.24 -16.17 15.63
N GLN A 8 13.58 -15.39 14.77
CA GLN A 8 13.31 -13.97 15.05
C GLN A 8 12.14 -13.80 16.04
N TYR A 9 11.18 -14.73 16.06
CA TYR A 9 10.07 -14.72 17.02
C TYR A 9 10.46 -15.25 18.40
N ASP A 10 11.37 -16.24 18.48
CA ASP A 10 11.89 -16.76 19.77
C ASP A 10 12.63 -15.70 20.61
N LYS A 11 13.04 -14.58 20.02
CA LYS A 11 13.71 -13.45 20.71
C LYS A 11 12.76 -12.35 21.19
N LEU A 12 11.47 -12.45 20.89
CA LEU A 12 10.48 -11.45 21.34
C LEU A 12 9.95 -11.85 22.71
N GLU A 13 10.62 -11.39 23.77
CA GLU A 13 10.29 -11.74 25.16
C GLU A 13 9.07 -11.00 25.73
N ASP A 14 8.61 -9.92 25.07
CA ASP A 14 7.56 -9.04 25.61
C ASP A 14 6.37 -8.86 24.64
N VAL A 15 5.16 -9.00 25.18
CA VAL A 15 3.87 -9.00 24.45
C VAL A 15 3.67 -7.71 23.62
N PRO A 16 3.93 -6.50 24.16
CA PRO A 16 3.98 -5.25 23.39
C PRO A 16 4.86 -5.30 22.14
N SER A 17 6.02 -5.94 22.19
CA SER A 17 6.95 -6.02 21.05
C SER A 17 6.43 -6.93 19.94
N ILE A 18 5.75 -8.02 20.31
CA ILE A 18 5.04 -8.91 19.38
C ILE A 18 3.85 -8.16 18.76
N MET A 19 3.08 -7.43 19.56
CA MET A 19 1.93 -6.65 19.07
C MET A 19 2.35 -5.52 18.12
N LEU A 20 3.46 -4.84 18.39
CA LEU A 20 4.01 -3.81 17.50
C LEU A 20 4.44 -4.40 16.16
N ARG A 21 5.20 -5.50 16.17
CA ARG A 21 5.58 -6.25 14.96
C ARG A 21 4.37 -6.75 14.19
N MET A 22 3.34 -7.26 14.87
CA MET A 22 2.09 -7.67 14.23
C MET A 22 1.37 -6.47 13.64
N LYS A 23 1.37 -5.31 14.29
CA LYS A 23 0.86 -4.07 13.68
C LYS A 23 1.66 -3.66 12.46
N ASP A 24 2.98 -3.78 12.45
CA ASP A 24 3.79 -3.43 11.28
C ASP A 24 3.58 -4.40 10.11
N VAL A 25 3.49 -5.71 10.40
CA VAL A 25 3.30 -6.77 9.38
C VAL A 25 1.85 -6.85 8.90
N TYR A 26 0.90 -6.60 9.80
CA TYR A 26 -0.55 -6.64 9.55
C TYR A 26 -1.19 -5.26 9.65
N ALA A 27 -0.45 -4.17 9.39
CA ALA A 27 -0.99 -2.86 9.00
C ALA A 27 -1.58 -2.98 7.57
N VAL A 28 -2.52 -3.91 7.48
CA VAL A 28 -3.39 -4.26 6.37
C VAL A 28 -4.19 -3.05 5.86
N PRO A 29 -4.55 -2.02 6.66
CA PRO A 29 -5.20 -0.82 6.11
C PRO A 29 -4.34 -0.15 5.04
N ASP A 30 -3.07 0.13 5.33
CA ASP A 30 -2.20 0.89 4.43
C ASP A 30 -1.86 0.10 3.17
N TRP A 31 -1.66 -1.21 3.28
CA TRP A 31 -1.41 -2.04 2.11
C TRP A 31 -2.60 -2.08 1.15
N HIS A 32 -3.82 -2.29 1.65
CA HIS A 32 -5.00 -2.34 0.79
C HIS A 32 -5.33 -0.97 0.20
N ILE A 33 -5.17 0.11 0.97
CA ILE A 33 -5.39 1.47 0.46
C ILE A 33 -4.35 1.80 -0.61
N ARG A 34 -3.06 1.52 -0.37
CA ARG A 34 -1.97 1.71 -1.35
C ARG A 34 -2.19 0.86 -2.60
N TYR A 35 -2.56 -0.40 -2.45
CA TYR A 35 -2.89 -1.28 -3.57
C TYR A 35 -4.08 -0.77 -4.40
N ALA A 36 -5.16 -0.34 -3.74
CA ALA A 36 -6.34 0.20 -4.40
C ALA A 36 -6.02 1.49 -5.17
N ALA A 37 -5.23 2.39 -4.57
CA ALA A 37 -4.79 3.62 -5.21
C ALA A 37 -3.89 3.34 -6.44
N ILE A 38 -2.93 2.41 -6.32
CA ILE A 38 -2.06 1.98 -7.42
C ILE A 38 -2.91 1.37 -8.56
N LYS A 39 -3.86 0.50 -8.21
CA LYS A 39 -4.76 -0.13 -9.20
C LYS A 39 -5.62 0.90 -9.93
N ALA A 40 -6.14 1.90 -9.22
CA ALA A 40 -6.92 2.98 -9.82
C ALA A 40 -6.07 3.83 -10.77
N PHE A 41 -4.82 4.13 -10.40
CA PHE A 41 -3.88 4.86 -11.25
C PHE A 41 -3.57 4.11 -12.54
N PHE A 42 -3.05 2.88 -12.46
CA PHE A 42 -2.68 2.10 -13.65
C PHE A 42 -3.89 1.66 -14.48
N GLY A 43 -5.05 1.50 -13.85
CA GLY A 43 -6.31 1.16 -14.52
C GLY A 43 -6.96 2.34 -15.24
N THR A 44 -6.57 3.57 -14.93
CA THR A 44 -7.15 4.76 -15.57
C THR A 44 -6.60 4.91 -16.99
N LYS A 45 -7.42 4.52 -17.97
CA LYS A 45 -7.15 4.75 -19.39
C LYS A 45 -7.87 6.00 -19.88
N MET A 46 -7.25 6.67 -20.84
CA MET A 46 -7.89 7.74 -21.58
C MET A 46 -8.87 7.12 -22.59
N ALA A 47 -10.10 7.61 -22.61
CA ALA A 47 -11.07 7.19 -23.64
C ALA A 47 -10.72 7.85 -24.98
N GLU A 48 -10.92 7.13 -26.08
CA GLU A 48 -10.73 7.70 -27.41
C GLU A 48 -11.67 8.90 -27.64
N GLY A 49 -11.14 9.97 -28.25
CA GLY A 49 -11.88 11.22 -28.45
C GLY A 49 -12.10 12.07 -27.19
N SER A 50 -11.62 11.63 -26.01
CA SER A 50 -11.70 12.44 -24.79
C SER A 50 -10.62 13.54 -24.73
N SER A 51 -10.82 14.54 -23.88
CA SER A 51 -9.86 15.64 -23.70
C SER A 51 -8.62 15.18 -22.94
N VAL A 52 -7.44 15.39 -23.55
CA VAL A 52 -6.13 15.14 -22.92
C VAL A 52 -5.99 15.93 -21.62
N HIS A 53 -6.46 17.18 -21.59
CA HIS A 53 -6.40 18.02 -20.39
C HIS A 53 -7.21 17.40 -19.25
N SER A 54 -8.46 17.01 -19.52
CA SER A 54 -9.33 16.39 -18.49
C SER A 54 -8.72 15.10 -17.96
N HIS A 55 -8.18 14.26 -18.85
CA HIS A 55 -7.46 13.05 -18.45
C HIS A 55 -6.21 13.36 -17.61
N GLY A 56 -5.41 14.36 -18.00
CA GLY A 56 -4.22 14.80 -17.27
C GLY A 56 -4.54 15.28 -15.84
N VAL A 57 -5.60 16.09 -15.67
CA VAL A 57 -6.05 16.52 -14.34
C VAL A 57 -6.46 15.31 -13.47
N LYS A 58 -7.17 14.33 -14.05
CA LYS A 58 -7.54 13.09 -13.35
C LYS A 58 -6.29 12.29 -12.93
N MET A 59 -5.30 12.17 -13.80
CA MET A 59 -4.04 11.49 -13.50
C MET A 59 -3.26 12.19 -12.37
N LEU A 60 -3.18 13.52 -12.41
CA LEU A 60 -2.53 14.32 -11.35
C LEU A 60 -3.21 14.13 -9.99
N SER A 61 -4.55 14.10 -9.94
CA SER A 61 -5.28 13.83 -8.70
C SER A 61 -4.97 12.44 -8.14
N LEU A 62 -4.87 11.42 -9.00
CA LEU A 62 -4.53 10.06 -8.58
C LEU A 62 -3.08 9.95 -8.06
N VAL A 63 -2.14 10.70 -8.65
CA VAL A 63 -0.76 10.79 -8.15
C VAL A 63 -0.72 11.48 -6.78
N GLY A 64 -1.44 12.60 -6.62
CA GLY A 64 -1.52 13.29 -5.33
C GLY A 64 -2.06 12.40 -4.21
N ASN A 65 -3.07 11.57 -4.52
CA ASN A 65 -3.58 10.58 -3.57
C ASN A 65 -2.51 9.54 -3.18
N LEU A 66 -1.66 9.11 -4.11
CA LEU A 66 -0.56 8.17 -3.85
C LEU A 66 0.56 8.80 -3.01
N GLU A 67 0.86 10.08 -3.22
CA GLU A 67 1.85 10.82 -2.41
C GLU A 67 1.39 11.05 -0.98
N SER A 68 0.07 11.10 -0.75
CA SER A 68 -0.52 11.27 0.58
C SER A 68 -0.66 9.98 1.42
N LEU A 69 -0.21 8.83 0.88
CA LEU A 69 -0.26 7.49 1.52
C LEU A 69 1.09 7.02 2.03
#